data_AF-A0AAN0N8E8-F1
#
_entry.id   AF-A0AAN0N8E8-F1
#
_cell.length_a   1.000
_cell.length_b   1.000
_cell.length_c   1.000
_cell.angle_alpha   90.00
_cell.angle_beta   90.00
_cell.angle_gamma   90.00
#
_symmetry.space_group_name_H-M   'P 1'
#
loop_
_entity.id
_entity.type
_entity.pdbx_description
1 polymer ?
#
loop_
_entity_poly.entity_id
_entity_poly.type
_entity_poly.pdbx_seq_one_letter_code
_entity_poly.pdbx_strand_id
1 'polypeptide(L)' 'MKQRIFRNMQLAVSIGSGFAIYQYFFMTDGAFDFYGPIVVSAFTFVVSSIGTVLKEIIMRKKETA' A
#
# COMPACT_ATOMS: atom_id res chain seq x y z
N MET A 1 -2.20 17.33 1.54
CA MET A 1 -2.58 16.06 2.21
C MET A 1 -3.52 15.17 1.39
N LYS A 2 -4.67 15.65 0.90
CA LYS A 2 -5.67 14.81 0.19
C LYS A 2 -5.12 14.04 -1.03
N GLN A 3 -4.35 14.68 -1.91
CA GLN A 3 -3.73 14.00 -3.07
C GLN A 3 -2.72 12.91 -2.68
N ARG A 4 -1.98 13.08 -1.57
CA ARG A 4 -0.98 12.09 -1.12
C ARG A 4 -1.64 10.86 -0.51
N ILE A 5 -2.67 11.06 0.31
CA ILE A 5 -3.48 9.97 0.86
C ILE A 5 -4.13 9.19 -0.28
N PHE A 6 -4.68 9.89 -1.27
CA PHE A 6 -5.27 9.27 -2.46
C PHE A 6 -4.24 8.45 -3.25
N ARG A 7 -3.03 8.97 -3.45
CA ARG A 7 -1.95 8.25 -4.12
C ARG A 7 -1.51 7.00 -3.36
N ASN A 8 -1.40 7.08 -2.03
CA ASN A 8 -1.06 5.92 -1.19
C ASN A 8 -2.18 4.88 -1.20
N MET A 9 -3.43 5.31 -1.25
CA MET A 9 -4.60 4.44 -1.40
C MET A 9 -4.62 3.75 -2.76
N GLN A 10 -4.36 4.47 -3.86
CA GLN A 10 -4.22 3.86 -5.19
C GLN A 10 -3.09 2.82 -5.21
N LEU A 11 -1.94 3.13 -4.62
CA LEU A 11 -0.81 2.20 -4.55
C LEU A 11 -1.18 0.93 -3.77
N ALA A 12 -1.86 1.08 -2.64
CA ALA A 12 -2.36 -0.03 -1.84
C ALA A 12 -3.35 -0.92 -2.59
N VAL A 13 -4.33 -0.32 -3.27
CA VAL A 13 -5.32 -1.04 -4.08
C VAL A 13 -4.65 -1.77 -5.24
N SER A 14 -3.68 -1.14 -5.91
CA SER A 14 -2.94 -1.78 -7.00
C SER A 14 -2.16 -3.00 -6.53
N ILE A 15 -1.47 -2.90 -5.39
CA ILE A 15 -0.67 -4.01 -4.85
C ILE A 15 -1.57 -5.16 -4.36
N GLY A 16 -2.67 -4.85 -3.66
CA GLY A 16 -3.64 -5.86 -3.26
C GLY A 16 -4.32 -6.56 -4.43
N SER A 17 -4.69 -5.80 -5.46
CA SER A 17 -5.26 -6.35 -6.70
C SER A 17 -4.25 -7.25 -7.42
N GLY A 18 -2.97 -6.86 -7.47
CA GLY A 18 -1.89 -7.69 -8.00
C GLY A 18 -1.73 -9.00 -7.23
N PHE A 19 -1.84 -8.96 -5.90
CA PHE A 19 -1.80 -10.15 -5.05
C PHE A 19 -3.01 -11.07 -5.29
N ALA A 20 -4.22 -10.52 -5.43
CA ALA A 20 -5.41 -11.26 -5.81
C ALA A 20 -5.24 -11.95 -7.17
N ILE A 21 -4.76 -11.24 -8.19
CA ILE A 21 -4.49 -11.81 -9.51
C ILE A 21 -3.46 -12.94 -9.40
N TYR A 22 -2.38 -12.72 -8.64
CA TYR A 22 -1.35 -13.74 -8.43
C TYR A 22 -1.93 -15.00 -7.78
N GLN A 23 -2.75 -14.84 -6.74
CA GLN A 23 -3.41 -15.96 -6.07
C GLN A 23 -4.35 -16.72 -7.03
N TYR A 24 -5.17 -16.00 -7.79
CA TYR A 24 -6.14 -16.61 -8.71
C TYR A 24 -5.47 -17.43 -9.84
N PHE A 25 -4.37 -16.94 -10.41
CA PHE A 25 -3.72 -17.59 -11.55
C PHE A 25 -2.61 -18.57 -11.18
N PHE A 26 -1.95 -18.40 -10.03
CA PHE A 26 -0.72 -19.13 -9.70
C PHE A 26 -0.78 -19.92 -8.39
N MET A 27 -1.81 -19.73 -7.54
CA MET A 27 -2.07 -20.62 -6.40
C MET A 27 -3.23 -21.56 -6.75
N THR A 28 -2.89 -22.70 -7.35
CA THR A 28 -3.83 -23.61 -8.03
C THR A 28 -4.54 -24.62 -7.13
N ASP A 29 -4.19 -24.72 -5.84
CA ASP A 29 -4.65 -25.84 -4.99
C ASP A 29 -5.64 -25.45 -3.88
N GLY A 30 -6.04 -24.18 -3.78
CA GLY A 30 -6.92 -23.68 -2.71
C GLY A 30 -8.02 -22.74 -3.22
N ALA A 31 -9.16 -22.73 -2.53
CA ALA A 31 -10.20 -21.73 -2.76
C ALA A 31 -9.63 -20.32 -2.64
N PHE A 32 -10.09 -19.40 -3.48
CA PHE A 32 -9.63 -18.01 -3.47
C PHE A 32 -9.84 -17.38 -2.09
N ASP A 33 -8.77 -16.92 -1.45
CA ASP A 33 -8.83 -16.30 -0.12
C ASP A 33 -8.70 -14.77 -0.22
N PHE A 34 -9.83 -14.08 -0.05
CA PHE A 34 -9.91 -12.63 -0.06
C PHE A 34 -9.16 -11.95 1.11
N TYR A 35 -8.84 -12.65 2.21
CA TYR A 35 -8.11 -12.04 3.32
C TYR A 35 -6.71 -11.60 2.93
N GLY A 36 -5.98 -12.43 2.18
CA GLY A 36 -4.62 -12.12 1.72
C GLY A 36 -4.55 -10.77 0.98
N PRO A 37 -5.28 -10.59 -0.14
CA PRO A 37 -5.33 -9.33 -0.87
C PRO A 37 -5.72 -8.11 -0.02
N ILE A 38 -6.69 -8.27 0.89
CA ILE A 38 -7.16 -7.18 1.76
C ILE A 38 -6.06 -6.78 2.75
N VAL A 39 -5.42 -7.75 3.41
CA VAL A 39 -4.34 -7.52 4.37
C VAL A 39 -3.14 -6.87 3.68
N VAL A 40 -2.76 -7.36 2.50
CA VAL A 40 -1.68 -6.79 1.69
C VAL A 40 -1.98 -5.34 1.32
N SER A 41 -3.22 -5.03 0.92
CA SER A 41 -3.65 -3.65 0.63
C SER A 41 -3.52 -2.75 1.85
N ALA A 42 -4.11 -3.16 2.98
CA ALA A 42 -4.14 -2.38 4.20
C ALA A 42 -2.73 -2.12 4.74
N PHE A 43 -1.88 -3.14 4.77
CA PHE A 43 -0.50 -3.04 5.19
C PHE A 43 0.30 -2.07 4.31
N THR A 44 0.17 -2.22 2.99
CA THR A 44 0.80 -1.33 2.01
C THR A 44 0.39 0.13 2.21
N PHE A 45 -0.90 0.38 2.47
CA PHE A 45 -1.41 1.72 2.73
C PHE A 45 -0.79 2.35 3.99
N VAL A 46 -0.74 1.59 5.09
CA VAL A 46 -0.18 2.06 6.38
C VAL A 46 1.30 2.39 6.22
N VAL A 47 2.10 1.46 5.69
CA VAL A 47 3.55 1.64 5.52
C VAL A 47 3.86 2.82 4.60
N SER A 48 3.16 2.92 3.46
CA SER A 48 3.35 4.04 2.52
C SER A 48 2.98 5.38 3.13
N SER A 49 1.94 5.41 3.96
CA SER A 49 1.50 6.62 4.67
C SER A 49 2.52 7.06 5.72
N ILE A 50 3.05 6.13 6.52
CA ILE A 50 4.12 6.41 7.48
C ILE A 50 5.36 6.95 6.75
N GLY A 51 5.79 6.29 5.67
CA GLY A 51 6.93 6.73 4.88
C GLY A 51 6.74 8.13 4.28
N THR A 52 5.51 8.45 3.86
CA THR A 52 5.16 9.79 3.37
C THR A 52 5.28 10.85 4.45
N VAL A 53 4.78 10.56 5.67
CA VAL A 53 4.86 11.48 6.82
C VAL A 53 6.31 11.68 7.25
N LEU A 54 7.08 10.60 7.37
CA LEU A 54 8.51 10.66 7.72
C LEU A 54 9.31 11.49 6.71
N LYS A 55 9.08 11.27 5.42
CA LYS A 55 9.71 12.05 4.35
C LYS A 55 9.41 13.54 4.48
N GLU A 56 8.17 13.91 4.84
CA GLU A 56 7.79 15.29 5.03
C GLU A 56 8.47 15.94 6.25
N ILE A 57 8.58 15.22 7.37
CA ILE A 57 9.29 15.68 8.57
C ILE A 57 10.77 15.94 8.25
N ILE A 58 11.42 15.01 7.54
CA ILE A 58 12.83 15.12 7.17
C ILE A 58 13.06 16.31 6.23
N MET A 59 12.20 16.49 5.21
CA MET A 59 12.30 17.62 4.29
C MET A 59 12.16 18.96 5.01
N ARG A 60 11.17 19.12 5.90
CA ARG A 60 10.99 20.35 6.68
C ARG A 60 12.19 20.65 7.58
N LYS A 61 12.76 19.63 8.24
CA LYS A 61 14.00 19.79 9.01
C LYS A 61 15.17 20.27 8.16
N LYS A 62 15.29 19.80 6.91
CA LYS A 62 16.35 20.18 5.98
C LYS A 62 16.18 21.62 5.44
N GLU A 63 14.95 22.09 5.26
CA GLU A 63 14.67 23.46 4.81
C GLU A 63 14.90 24.52 5.91
N THR A 64 14.90 24.11 7.18
CA THR A 64 15.06 25.01 8.33
C THR A 64 16.50 25.05 8.86
N ALA A 65 17.40 24.26 8.26
CA ALA A 65 18.83 24.18 8.61
C ALA A 65 19.67 24.85 7.51
#